data_AF-A0A9Q0BQG7-F1
#
_entry.id   AF-A0A9Q0BQG7-F1
#
_cell.length_a   1.000
_cell.length_b   1.000
_cell.length_c   1.000
_cell.angle_alpha   90.00
_cell.angle_beta   90.00
_cell.angle_gamma   90.00
#
_symmetry.space_group_name_H-M   'P 1'
#
loop_
_entity.id
_entity.type
_entity.pdbx_description
1 polymer ?
#
loop_
_entity_poly.entity_id
_entity_poly.type
_entity_poly.pdbx_seq_one_letter_code
_entity_poly.pdbx_strand_id
1 'polypeptide(L)'
;CNYADTVDISHVPLTNGSYNYHGLQIPVHLTGIYDFEHLVGGNERRVKRHLRACVCKLRPCMRVCCPRNQISENGECIVVISLVCNILTIAVYLINRNRNMNFICYVICVTMHHLMWILTKYANLLNETCTIAVGSILWLFVVSHRTRKGLTSMSLNDPRYRFRAYSVYVWGSTTFLTAVVILTDRIWGNDLSTLKWTPSVGFAQCWLYRNSSGMLIFFIGPILVLCNINGVILILTIINMWKTERKVKKSIRVKLSSASQTYLHFLRIGVMMGVTWILDIVPYFFRGNALLQQVLWIAYYYHLSLGIVIFVLFVLKRRTLRILMKRLRVTRISPLIDV
;
A
#
# COMPACT_ATOMS: atom_id res chain seq x y z
N CYS A 1 17.96 1.42 -25.12
CA CYS A 1 17.30 0.99 -23.87
C CYS A 1 16.30 -0.11 -24.20
N ASN A 2 15.61 -0.71 -23.22
CA ASN A 2 14.66 -1.78 -23.53
C ASN A 2 13.53 -1.26 -24.42
N TYR A 3 13.02 -2.09 -25.34
CA TYR A 3 11.91 -1.71 -26.22
C TYR A 3 10.70 -1.19 -25.42
N ALA A 4 10.39 -1.84 -24.30
CA ALA A 4 9.32 -1.44 -23.37
C ALA A 4 9.50 -0.04 -22.74
N ASP A 5 10.72 0.50 -22.78
CA ASP A 5 11.06 1.83 -22.24
C ASP A 5 11.02 2.92 -23.33
N THR A 6 10.58 2.56 -24.54
CA THR A 6 10.53 3.45 -25.70
C THR A 6 9.11 3.74 -26.16
N VAL A 7 8.89 4.93 -26.69
CA VAL A 7 7.63 5.32 -27.36
C VAL A 7 7.89 5.65 -28.82
N ASP A 8 6.89 5.46 -29.67
CA ASP A 8 6.97 5.88 -31.07
C ASP A 8 6.89 7.42 -31.16
N ILE A 9 7.89 8.03 -31.79
CA ILE A 9 8.00 9.47 -32.03
C ILE A 9 8.12 9.79 -33.52
N SER A 10 7.74 8.87 -34.41
CA SER A 10 7.85 9.05 -35.87
C SER A 10 7.07 10.25 -36.39
N HIS A 11 6.07 10.71 -35.63
CA HIS A 11 5.24 11.88 -35.92
C HIS A 11 5.78 13.19 -35.33
N VAL A 12 6.87 13.15 -34.57
CA VAL A 12 7.44 14.29 -33.86
C VAL A 12 8.59 14.90 -34.66
N PRO A 13 8.54 16.21 -35.01
CA PRO A 13 9.62 16.85 -35.75
C PRO A 13 10.86 17.06 -34.86
N LEU A 14 12.04 16.98 -35.47
CA LEU A 14 13.30 17.35 -34.83
C LEU A 14 13.40 18.88 -34.80
N THR A 15 13.62 19.47 -33.62
CA THR A 15 13.74 20.93 -33.45
C THR A 15 14.96 21.24 -32.58
N ASN A 16 15.87 22.07 -33.06
CA ASN A 16 17.08 22.47 -32.33
C ASN A 16 17.87 21.30 -31.71
N GLY A 17 18.03 20.20 -32.45
CA GLY A 17 18.81 19.03 -32.00
C GLY A 17 18.12 18.14 -30.96
N SER A 18 16.81 18.32 -30.71
CA SER A 18 16.03 17.47 -29.82
C SER A 18 14.61 17.23 -30.36
N TYR A 19 13.98 16.13 -29.92
CA TYR A 19 12.56 15.86 -30.17
C TYR A 19 11.74 16.33 -28.98
N ASN A 20 10.70 17.12 -29.21
CA ASN A 20 9.79 17.53 -28.14
C ASN A 20 8.54 16.65 -28.11
N TYR A 21 8.47 15.72 -27.15
CA TYR A 21 7.34 14.81 -26.99
C TYR A 21 6.62 15.10 -25.67
N HIS A 22 5.39 15.62 -25.74
CA HIS A 22 4.58 16.02 -24.56
C HIS A 22 5.34 16.90 -23.54
N GLY A 23 6.09 17.90 -24.04
CA GLY A 23 6.87 18.83 -23.22
C GLY A 23 8.16 18.24 -22.66
N LEU A 24 8.56 17.04 -23.09
CA LEU A 24 9.85 16.43 -22.77
C LEU A 24 10.81 16.61 -23.95
N GLN A 25 11.94 17.28 -23.71
CA GLN A 25 13.03 17.37 -24.69
C GLN A 25 13.84 16.08 -24.67
N ILE A 26 13.77 15.34 -25.77
CA ILE A 26 14.47 14.07 -25.96
C ILE A 26 15.66 14.30 -26.88
N PRO A 27 16.91 14.17 -26.39
CA PRO A 27 18.08 14.33 -27.23
C PRO A 27 18.21 13.16 -28.22
N VAL A 28 18.81 13.42 -29.38
CA VAL A 28 18.93 12.45 -30.49
C VAL A 28 19.60 11.13 -30.06
N HIS A 29 20.57 11.19 -29.14
CA HIS A 29 21.27 9.99 -28.63
C HIS A 29 20.37 9.02 -27.82
N LEU A 30 19.15 9.45 -27.44
CA LEU A 30 18.15 8.59 -26.80
C LEU A 30 17.08 8.09 -27.77
N THR A 31 17.31 8.20 -29.08
CA THR A 31 16.40 7.72 -30.12
C THR A 31 17.00 6.57 -30.92
N GLY A 32 16.16 5.79 -31.59
CA GLY A 32 16.57 4.67 -32.44
C GLY A 32 15.49 4.30 -33.45
N ILE A 33 15.90 3.75 -34.60
CA ILE A 33 14.99 3.27 -35.64
C ILE A 33 14.73 1.78 -35.40
N TYR A 34 13.46 1.40 -35.40
CA TYR A 34 12.99 0.03 -35.18
C TYR A 34 12.16 -0.43 -36.37
N ASP A 35 12.29 -1.70 -36.75
CA ASP A 35 11.51 -2.37 -37.79
C ASP A 35 10.62 -3.51 -37.23
N PHE A 36 10.41 -3.50 -35.91
CA PHE A 36 9.59 -4.48 -35.21
C PHE A 36 8.77 -3.85 -34.07
N GLU A 37 7.68 -4.54 -33.70
CA GLU A 37 6.83 -4.23 -32.56
C GLU A 37 6.64 -5.46 -31.66
N HIS A 38 6.74 -5.26 -30.34
CA HIS A 38 6.42 -6.32 -29.37
C HIS A 38 4.91 -6.42 -29.17
N LEU A 39 4.34 -7.58 -29.47
CA LEU A 39 2.93 -7.91 -29.22
C LEU A 39 2.70 -8.33 -27.76
N VAL A 40 1.44 -8.22 -27.33
CA VAL A 40 0.98 -8.72 -26.03
C VAL A 40 1.19 -10.23 -25.97
N GLY A 41 2.25 -10.67 -25.28
CA GLY A 41 2.65 -12.08 -25.22
C GLY A 41 4.16 -12.32 -25.42
N GLY A 42 4.93 -11.30 -25.82
CA GLY A 42 6.38 -11.40 -25.99
C GLY A 42 6.84 -11.75 -27.41
N ASN A 43 5.90 -11.94 -28.34
CA ASN A 43 6.22 -12.16 -29.76
C ASN A 43 6.50 -10.83 -30.46
N GLU A 44 7.48 -10.82 -31.37
CA GLU A 44 7.78 -9.66 -32.22
C GLU A 44 7.06 -9.75 -33.56
N ARG A 45 6.53 -8.63 -34.02
CA ARG A 45 5.94 -8.48 -35.35
C ARG A 45 6.81 -7.51 -36.15
N ARG A 46 7.27 -7.91 -37.34
CA ARG A 46 7.92 -6.97 -38.27
C ARG A 46 6.92 -5.93 -38.75
N VAL A 47 7.32 -4.67 -38.67
CA VAL A 47 6.53 -3.51 -39.10
C VAL A 47 7.40 -2.56 -39.91
N LYS A 48 6.79 -1.52 -40.49
CA LYS A 48 7.54 -0.49 -41.21
C LYS A 48 8.52 0.21 -40.24
N ARG A 49 9.69 0.59 -40.76
CA ARG A 49 10.70 1.34 -40.00
C ARG A 49 10.08 2.59 -39.40
N HIS A 50 10.19 2.73 -38.09
CA HIS A 50 9.63 3.83 -37.31
C HIS A 50 10.65 4.28 -36.26
N LEU A 51 10.62 5.56 -35.90
CA LEU A 51 11.52 6.16 -34.95
C LEU A 51 10.93 6.04 -33.54
N ARG A 52 11.70 5.48 -32.60
CA ARG A 52 11.31 5.39 -31.19
C ARG A 52 12.30 6.11 -30.29
N ALA A 53 11.80 6.61 -29.17
CA ALA A 53 12.55 7.40 -28.21
C ALA A 53 12.52 6.76 -26.83
N CYS A 54 13.65 6.77 -26.13
CA CYS A 54 13.80 6.21 -24.78
C CYS A 54 13.27 7.15 -23.69
N VAL A 55 11.95 7.32 -23.62
CA VAL A 55 11.31 8.26 -22.69
C VAL A 55 11.53 7.88 -21.24
N CYS A 56 11.56 6.58 -20.92
CA CYS A 56 11.64 6.13 -19.53
C CYS A 56 13.00 6.36 -18.85
N LYS A 57 14.03 6.75 -19.63
CA LYS A 57 15.31 7.23 -19.10
C LYS A 57 15.29 8.69 -18.66
N LEU A 58 14.37 9.48 -19.19
CA LEU A 58 14.24 10.92 -18.93
C LEU A 58 13.08 11.23 -17.97
N ARG A 59 12.07 10.36 -17.92
CA ARG A 59 10.90 10.48 -17.03
C ARG A 59 10.49 9.09 -16.54
N PRO A 60 10.11 8.89 -15.26
CA PRO A 60 9.64 7.58 -14.78
C PRO A 60 8.41 7.12 -15.57
N CYS A 61 8.42 5.87 -16.04
CA CYS A 61 7.30 5.26 -16.74
C CYS A 61 6.56 4.26 -15.85
N MET A 62 5.22 4.22 -15.98
CA MET A 62 4.39 3.22 -15.32
C MET A 62 4.09 2.06 -16.28
N ARG A 63 4.54 0.85 -15.95
CA ARG A 63 4.16 -0.37 -16.69
C ARG A 63 2.82 -0.88 -16.13
N VAL A 64 1.72 -0.49 -16.77
CA VAL A 64 0.37 -0.85 -16.31
C VAL A 64 0.09 -2.36 -16.46
N CYS A 65 0.69 -3.01 -17.46
CA CYS A 65 0.62 -4.46 -17.65
C CYS A 65 1.96 -5.01 -18.17
N CYS A 66 2.48 -6.07 -17.56
CA CYS A 66 3.56 -6.87 -18.14
C CYS A 66 2.99 -8.05 -18.97
N PRO A 67 3.59 -8.43 -20.10
CA PRO A 67 3.34 -9.72 -20.73
C PRO A 67 3.72 -10.86 -19.76
N ARG A 68 3.07 -12.04 -19.91
CA ARG A 68 3.10 -13.18 -18.96
C ARG A 68 4.49 -13.67 -18.52
N ASN A 69 5.58 -13.25 -19.20
CA ASN A 69 6.95 -13.68 -18.93
C ASN A 69 7.91 -12.55 -18.50
N GLN A 70 7.41 -11.33 -18.24
CA GLN A 70 8.21 -10.25 -17.65
C GLN A 70 7.64 -9.87 -16.29
N ILE A 71 8.13 -10.49 -15.22
CA ILE A 71 7.79 -10.06 -13.87
C ILE A 71 8.45 -8.68 -13.68
N SER A 72 7.67 -7.64 -13.35
CA SER A 72 8.26 -6.36 -12.94
C SER A 72 9.20 -6.64 -11.77
N GLU A 73 10.48 -6.34 -11.93
CA GLU A 73 11.55 -6.63 -10.96
C GLU A 73 11.27 -6.04 -9.56
N ASN A 74 10.25 -5.19 -9.42
CA ASN A 74 9.95 -4.43 -8.20
C ASN A 74 8.50 -4.58 -7.66
N GLY A 75 7.69 -5.51 -8.18
CA GLY A 75 6.35 -5.81 -7.64
C GLY A 75 5.26 -4.77 -7.95
N GLU A 76 5.47 -3.93 -8.96
CA GLU A 76 4.64 -2.75 -9.27
C GLU A 76 3.19 -3.12 -9.62
N CYS A 77 3.00 -4.17 -10.42
CA CYS A 77 1.67 -4.68 -10.77
C CYS A 77 0.87 -5.14 -9.54
N ILE A 78 1.55 -5.70 -8.54
CA ILE A 78 0.91 -6.21 -7.32
C ILE A 78 0.26 -5.05 -6.55
N VAL A 79 0.96 -3.92 -6.44
CA VAL A 79 0.47 -2.71 -5.77
C VAL A 79 -0.75 -2.13 -6.48
N VAL A 80 -0.74 -2.08 -7.81
CA VAL A 80 -1.88 -1.58 -8.60
C VAL A 80 -3.10 -2.48 -8.42
N ILE A 81 -2.93 -3.80 -8.50
CA ILE A 81 -4.03 -4.76 -8.26
C ILE A 81 -4.54 -4.65 -6.81
N SER A 82 -3.62 -4.54 -5.84
CA SER A 82 -3.94 -4.31 -4.43
C SER A 82 -4.77 -3.04 -4.22
N LEU A 83 -4.42 -1.94 -4.90
CA LEU A 83 -5.17 -0.68 -4.87
C LEU A 83 -6.61 -0.85 -5.39
N VAL A 84 -6.77 -1.52 -6.54
CA VAL A 84 -8.11 -1.82 -7.11
C VAL A 84 -8.93 -2.67 -6.13
N CYS A 85 -8.33 -3.71 -5.54
CA CYS A 85 -8.99 -4.55 -4.53
C CYS A 85 -9.42 -3.76 -3.28
N ASN A 86 -8.61 -2.80 -2.82
CA ASN A 86 -8.97 -1.93 -1.70
C ASN A 86 -10.16 -1.01 -2.04
N ILE A 87 -10.15 -0.40 -3.23
CA ILE A 87 -11.26 0.45 -3.69
C ILE A 87 -12.57 -0.35 -3.77
N LEU A 88 -12.52 -1.55 -4.35
CA LEU A 88 -13.68 -2.45 -4.39
C LEU A 88 -14.15 -2.84 -2.98
N THR A 89 -13.21 -3.09 -2.06
CA THR A 89 -13.54 -3.39 -0.65
C THR A 89 -14.29 -2.23 0.01
N ILE A 90 -13.81 -1.00 -0.16
CA ILE A 90 -14.46 0.21 0.37
C ILE A 90 -15.87 0.35 -0.22
N ALA A 91 -16.01 0.22 -1.54
CA ALA A 91 -17.31 0.33 -2.23
C ALA A 91 -18.34 -0.69 -1.70
N VAL A 92 -17.95 -1.97 -1.58
CA VAL A 92 -18.84 -3.02 -1.04
C VAL A 92 -19.25 -2.73 0.39
N TYR A 93 -18.33 -2.26 1.23
CA TYR A 93 -18.63 -1.95 2.62
C TYR A 93 -19.49 -0.68 2.78
N LEU A 94 -19.38 0.30 1.88
CA LEU A 94 -20.28 1.46 1.84
C LEU A 94 -21.70 1.08 1.39
N ILE A 95 -21.83 0.17 0.43
CA ILE A 95 -23.14 -0.35 -0.01
C ILE A 95 -23.84 -1.12 1.12
N ASN A 96 -23.07 -1.77 2.00
CA ASN A 96 -23.64 -2.50 3.13
C ASN A 96 -24.17 -1.54 4.21
N ARG A 97 -25.39 -1.77 4.73
CA ARG A 97 -26.05 -0.84 5.69
C ARG A 97 -25.46 -0.93 7.10
N ASN A 98 -24.86 -2.07 7.45
CA ASN A 98 -24.22 -2.30 8.75
C ASN A 98 -22.70 -2.10 8.62
N ARG A 99 -22.28 -0.83 8.46
CA ARG A 99 -20.90 -0.44 8.15
C ARG A 99 -20.03 -0.48 9.40
N ASN A 100 -18.99 -1.30 9.40
CA ASN A 100 -17.94 -1.18 10.40
C ASN A 100 -17.01 -0.02 9.99
N MET A 101 -17.27 1.18 10.51
CA MET A 101 -16.54 2.40 10.15
C MET A 101 -15.04 2.31 10.45
N ASN A 102 -14.67 1.58 11.50
CA ASN A 102 -13.26 1.34 11.85
C ASN A 102 -12.55 0.51 10.77
N PHE A 103 -13.23 -0.51 10.22
CA PHE A 103 -12.69 -1.31 9.12
C PHE A 103 -12.58 -0.49 7.83
N ILE A 104 -13.57 0.35 7.50
CA ILE A 104 -13.51 1.23 6.32
C ILE A 104 -12.34 2.21 6.46
N CYS A 105 -12.17 2.83 7.62
CA CYS A 105 -11.04 3.72 7.91
C CYS A 105 -9.70 3.01 7.74
N TYR A 106 -9.58 1.79 8.25
CA TYR A 106 -8.38 0.95 8.05
C TYR A 106 -8.10 0.71 6.56
N VAL A 107 -9.10 0.28 5.77
CA VAL A 107 -8.89 0.02 4.33
C VAL A 107 -8.55 1.30 3.59
N ILE A 108 -9.16 2.44 3.93
CA ILE A 108 -8.78 3.76 3.36
C ILE A 108 -7.30 4.07 3.65
N CYS A 109 -6.83 3.82 4.87
CA CYS A 109 -5.43 4.05 5.22
C CYS A 109 -4.50 3.17 4.38
N VAL A 110 -4.83 1.88 4.22
CA VAL A 110 -4.07 0.96 3.36
C VAL A 110 -4.09 1.41 1.89
N THR A 111 -5.23 1.90 1.38
CA THR A 111 -5.32 2.49 0.03
C THR A 111 -4.38 3.70 -0.11
N MET A 112 -4.41 4.62 0.85
CA MET A 112 -3.56 5.81 0.85
C MET A 112 -2.08 5.44 0.88
N HIS A 113 -1.69 4.39 1.63
CA HIS A 113 -0.32 3.89 1.62
C HIS A 113 0.16 3.44 0.24
N HIS A 114 -0.63 2.57 -0.42
CA HIS A 114 -0.29 2.07 -1.75
C HIS A 114 -0.26 3.20 -2.77
N LEU A 115 -1.18 4.16 -2.66
CA LEU A 115 -1.20 5.35 -3.50
C LEU A 115 0.05 6.22 -3.28
N MET A 116 0.44 6.48 -2.03
CA MET A 116 1.65 7.24 -1.71
C MET A 116 2.91 6.55 -2.21
N TRP A 117 3.01 5.22 -2.10
CA TRP A 117 4.14 4.46 -2.66
C TRP A 117 4.25 4.63 -4.18
N ILE A 118 3.12 4.58 -4.90
CA ILE A 118 3.08 4.83 -6.35
C ILE A 118 3.49 6.28 -6.65
N LEU A 119 2.91 7.25 -5.94
CA LEU A 119 3.17 8.67 -6.19
C LEU A 119 4.64 9.04 -5.91
N THR A 120 5.19 8.63 -4.76
CA THR A 120 6.60 8.90 -4.41
C THR A 120 7.58 8.25 -5.39
N LYS A 121 7.23 7.11 -6.00
CA LYS A 121 8.06 6.43 -6.99
C LYS A 121 7.98 7.05 -8.39
N TYR A 122 6.81 7.49 -8.84
CA TYR A 122 6.58 7.85 -10.25
C TYR A 122 6.26 9.31 -10.51
N ALA A 123 5.61 10.00 -9.58
CA ALA A 123 5.08 11.33 -9.84
C ALA A 123 6.15 12.44 -9.70
N ASN A 124 7.44 12.09 -9.61
CA ASN A 124 8.56 13.04 -9.48
C ASN A 124 8.25 14.15 -8.47
N LEU A 125 7.68 13.78 -7.31
CA LEU A 125 7.32 14.75 -6.28
C LEU A 125 8.59 15.47 -5.80
N LEU A 126 8.59 16.79 -5.93
CA LEU A 126 9.70 17.65 -5.52
C LEU A 126 9.53 18.07 -4.05
N ASN A 127 10.65 18.05 -3.32
CA ASN A 127 10.91 18.66 -2.01
C ASN A 127 9.74 18.63 -1.00
N GLU A 128 8.94 19.69 -0.94
CA GLU A 128 7.85 19.87 0.05
C GLU A 128 6.77 18.80 -0.07
N THR A 129 6.35 18.51 -1.32
CA THR A 129 5.31 17.52 -1.59
C THR A 129 5.77 16.12 -1.21
N CYS A 130 7.06 15.85 -1.39
CA CYS A 130 7.68 14.60 -1.01
C CYS A 130 7.71 14.41 0.52
N THR A 131 8.09 15.47 1.25
CA THR A 131 8.18 15.43 2.71
C THR A 131 6.82 15.25 3.37
N ILE A 132 5.78 15.90 2.82
CA ILE A 132 4.39 15.68 3.24
C ILE A 132 3.95 14.24 2.96
N ALA A 133 4.27 13.71 1.77
CA ALA A 133 3.94 12.33 1.40
C ALA A 133 4.62 11.31 2.33
N VAL A 134 5.90 11.51 2.67
CA VAL A 134 6.64 10.63 3.58
C VAL A 134 6.11 10.72 5.02
N GLY A 135 5.83 11.92 5.52
CA GLY A 135 5.20 12.11 6.84
C GLY A 135 3.82 11.46 6.94
N SER A 136 3.07 11.45 5.84
CA SER A 136 1.75 10.80 5.76
C SER A 136 1.81 9.27 5.86
N ILE A 137 2.97 8.63 5.68
CA ILE A 137 3.10 7.16 5.78
C ILE A 137 3.17 6.68 7.24
N LEU A 138 3.54 7.56 8.18
CA LEU A 138 3.51 7.26 9.63
C LEU A 138 2.09 6.95 10.16
N TRP A 139 1.06 7.24 9.36
CA TRP A 139 -0.35 6.96 9.62
C TRP A 139 -0.71 5.51 9.89
N LEU A 140 0.00 4.54 9.31
CA LEU A 140 -0.48 3.16 9.23
C LEU A 140 -0.37 2.40 10.56
N PHE A 141 0.47 2.86 11.48
CA PHE A 141 0.67 2.21 12.78
C PHE A 141 -0.26 2.72 13.87
N VAL A 142 -0.63 4.00 13.83
CA VAL A 142 -1.51 4.60 14.83
C VAL A 142 -2.92 4.03 14.72
N VAL A 143 -3.34 3.67 13.50
CA VAL A 143 -4.61 2.98 13.23
C VAL A 143 -4.63 1.57 13.85
N SER A 144 -3.51 0.86 13.99
CA SER A 144 -3.49 -0.51 14.54
C SER A 144 -3.81 -0.57 16.05
N HIS A 145 -3.36 0.41 16.84
CA HIS A 145 -3.36 0.32 18.31
C HIS A 145 -4.74 0.26 18.97
N ARG A 146 -5.75 0.95 18.41
CA ARG A 146 -7.08 1.05 19.06
C ARG A 146 -8.27 0.70 18.19
N THR A 147 -8.08 0.41 16.89
CA THR A 147 -9.11 -0.21 16.02
C THR A 147 -9.56 -1.57 16.55
N ARG A 148 -8.69 -2.24 17.34
CA ARG A 148 -9.02 -3.48 18.05
C ARG A 148 -10.19 -3.35 19.03
N LYS A 149 -10.29 -2.26 19.82
CA LYS A 149 -11.37 -2.15 20.81
C LYS A 149 -12.75 -2.20 20.13
N GLY A 150 -12.91 -1.53 18.99
CA GLY A 150 -14.14 -1.53 18.20
C GLY A 150 -14.43 -2.84 17.43
N LEU A 151 -13.44 -3.71 17.20
CA LEU A 151 -13.66 -5.04 16.59
C LEU A 151 -13.86 -6.16 17.62
N THR A 152 -13.27 -6.05 18.82
CA THR A 152 -13.50 -7.02 19.91
C THR A 152 -14.77 -6.75 20.71
N SER A 153 -15.27 -5.50 20.74
CA SER A 153 -16.60 -5.21 21.28
C SER A 153 -17.60 -5.04 20.14
N MET A 154 -18.20 -6.15 19.70
CA MET A 154 -19.55 -6.12 19.10
C MET A 154 -20.59 -5.75 20.18
N SER A 155 -20.41 -4.60 20.84
CA SER A 155 -21.45 -3.98 21.65
C SER A 155 -22.16 -2.98 20.75
N LEU A 156 -23.45 -3.20 20.53
CA LEU A 156 -24.32 -2.40 19.67
C LEU A 156 -24.51 -0.93 20.16
N ASN A 157 -23.84 -0.53 21.26
CA ASN A 157 -24.04 0.74 21.97
C ASN A 157 -22.77 1.59 22.13
N ASP A 158 -21.82 1.55 21.18
CA ASP A 158 -20.59 2.35 21.31
C ASP A 158 -20.83 3.83 20.92
N PRO A 159 -20.69 4.82 21.84
CA PRO A 159 -21.10 6.20 21.57
C PRO A 159 -20.20 6.89 20.54
N ARG A 160 -20.82 7.67 19.64
CA ARG A 160 -20.17 8.46 18.56
C ARG A 160 -19.01 9.35 19.04
N TYR A 161 -19.00 9.76 20.31
CA TYR A 161 -17.94 10.58 20.91
C TYR A 161 -16.57 9.91 20.90
N ARG A 162 -16.52 8.57 21.02
CA ARG A 162 -15.26 7.81 21.04
C ARG A 162 -14.56 7.88 19.68
N PHE A 163 -15.29 7.77 18.56
CA PHE A 163 -14.72 7.88 17.21
C PHE A 163 -14.05 9.23 16.96
N ARG A 164 -14.68 10.33 17.41
CA ARG A 164 -14.12 11.67 17.24
C ARG A 164 -12.82 11.86 18.03
N ALA A 165 -12.79 11.42 19.29
CA ALA A 165 -11.57 11.45 20.10
C ALA A 165 -10.46 10.56 19.50
N TYR A 166 -10.83 9.40 18.93
CA TYR A 166 -9.88 8.52 18.25
C TYR A 166 -9.31 9.15 16.98
N SER A 167 -10.16 9.80 16.18
CA SER A 167 -9.75 10.55 15.01
C SER A 167 -8.75 11.64 15.43
N VAL A 168 -9.11 12.50 16.38
CA VAL A 168 -8.24 13.60 16.83
C VAL A 168 -6.88 13.08 17.33
N TYR A 169 -6.86 11.99 18.10
CA TYR A 169 -5.60 11.37 18.53
C TYR A 169 -4.74 10.89 17.36
N VAL A 170 -5.33 10.16 16.41
CA VAL A 170 -4.60 9.61 15.25
C VAL A 170 -4.04 10.76 14.41
N TRP A 171 -4.91 11.66 13.96
CA TRP A 171 -4.53 12.78 13.10
C TRP A 171 -3.55 13.72 13.79
N GLY A 172 -3.77 14.06 15.06
CA GLY A 172 -2.87 14.92 15.83
C GLY A 172 -1.48 14.32 15.99
N SER A 173 -1.39 13.02 16.33
CA SER A 173 -0.09 12.35 16.45
C SER A 173 0.67 12.30 15.13
N THR A 174 -0.01 12.11 13.99
CA THR A 174 0.67 12.11 12.69
C THR A 174 1.09 13.52 12.26
N THR A 175 0.23 14.53 12.46
CA THR A 175 0.59 15.91 12.17
C THR A 175 1.83 16.31 12.97
N PHE A 176 1.91 15.91 14.24
CA PHE A 176 3.07 16.15 15.07
C PHE A 176 4.33 15.47 14.52
N LEU A 177 4.30 14.16 14.24
CA LEU A 177 5.48 13.46 13.71
C LEU A 177 5.92 13.99 12.34
N THR A 178 4.96 14.33 11.48
CA THR A 178 5.23 14.93 10.16
C THR A 178 5.86 16.31 10.31
N ALA A 179 5.35 17.14 11.23
CA ALA A 179 5.92 18.46 11.52
C ALA A 179 7.35 18.34 12.02
N VAL A 180 7.66 17.36 12.89
CA VAL A 180 9.03 17.10 13.36
C VAL A 180 9.97 16.76 12.21
N VAL A 181 9.55 15.89 11.28
CA VAL A 181 10.36 15.54 10.10
C VAL A 181 10.60 16.77 9.22
N ILE A 182 9.56 17.54 8.92
CA ILE A 182 9.66 18.78 8.11
C ILE A 182 10.61 19.77 8.78
N LEU A 183 10.41 20.06 10.06
CA LEU A 183 11.23 21.03 10.80
C LEU A 183 12.70 20.60 10.83
N THR A 184 12.96 19.31 11.04
CA THR A 184 14.34 18.80 11.07
C THR A 184 15.02 18.92 9.71
N ASP A 185 14.30 18.57 8.63
CA ASP A 185 14.81 18.68 7.27
C ASP A 185 15.03 20.15 6.86
N ARG A 186 14.15 21.07 7.28
CA ARG A 186 14.29 22.51 7.01
C ARG A 186 15.46 23.17 7.74
N ILE A 187 15.71 22.79 8.99
CA ILE A 187 16.77 23.40 9.81
C ILE A 187 18.13 22.83 9.45
N TRP A 188 18.23 21.51 9.24
CA TRP A 188 19.52 20.82 9.12
C TRP A 188 19.73 20.11 7.77
N GLY A 189 18.77 20.06 6.85
CA GLY A 189 18.87 19.27 5.62
C GLY A 189 19.86 19.79 4.57
N ASN A 190 20.26 21.06 4.64
CA ASN A 190 21.23 21.66 3.71
C ASN A 190 22.69 21.43 4.11
N ASP A 191 22.95 20.91 5.32
CA ASP A 191 24.30 20.67 5.81
C ASP A 191 24.72 19.21 5.50
N LEU A 192 25.84 19.04 4.80
CA LEU A 192 26.38 17.73 4.48
C LEU A 192 26.90 17.00 5.73
N SER A 193 27.27 17.75 6.78
CA SER A 193 27.76 17.20 8.05
C SER A 193 26.66 16.52 8.87
N THR A 194 25.40 16.94 8.68
CA THR A 194 24.23 16.44 9.43
C THR A 194 23.51 15.28 8.73
N LEU A 195 23.84 15.01 7.45
CA LEU A 195 23.24 13.98 6.58
C LEU A 195 23.11 12.59 7.24
N LYS A 196 24.02 12.26 8.18
CA LYS A 196 24.03 10.98 8.88
C LYS A 196 22.84 10.81 9.84
N TRP A 197 22.33 11.87 10.44
CA TRP A 197 21.28 11.79 11.48
C TRP A 197 19.97 12.49 11.10
N THR A 198 19.99 13.38 10.10
CA THR A 198 18.78 14.02 9.55
C THR A 198 17.97 13.05 8.68
N PRO A 199 16.65 13.28 8.53
CA PRO A 199 15.80 12.47 7.65
C PRO A 199 16.19 12.60 6.17
N SER A 200 16.73 13.76 5.78
CA SER A 200 17.32 14.06 4.46
C SER A 200 16.37 13.64 3.33
N VAL A 201 15.13 14.12 3.42
CA VAL A 201 14.07 13.70 2.52
C VAL A 201 14.35 14.25 1.12
N GLY A 202 14.24 13.40 0.10
CA GLY A 202 14.47 13.84 -1.28
C GLY A 202 15.94 13.94 -1.69
N PHE A 203 16.90 13.59 -0.82
CA PHE A 203 18.34 13.69 -1.14
C PHE A 203 18.76 12.81 -2.34
N ALA A 204 18.22 11.60 -2.46
CA ALA A 204 18.53 10.66 -3.55
C ALA A 204 17.31 10.27 -4.39
N GLN A 205 16.16 10.17 -3.73
CA GLN A 205 14.86 9.86 -4.32
C GLN A 205 13.81 10.45 -3.38
N CYS A 206 12.55 10.56 -3.83
CA CYS A 206 11.47 11.05 -3.00
C CYS A 206 11.09 10.06 -1.87
N TRP A 207 11.97 9.96 -0.88
CA TRP A 207 11.92 9.10 0.30
C TRP A 207 12.94 9.56 1.35
N LEU A 208 12.90 9.00 2.57
CA LEU A 208 13.97 9.15 3.55
C LEU A 208 15.29 8.58 3.00
N TYR A 209 16.42 9.22 3.30
CA TYR A 209 17.71 8.74 2.82
C TYR A 209 18.08 7.40 3.47
N ARG A 210 18.16 6.34 2.66
CA ARG A 210 18.31 4.93 3.10
C ARG A 210 19.58 4.68 3.93
N ASN A 211 20.64 5.45 3.70
CA ASN A 211 21.94 5.26 4.37
C ASN A 211 22.15 6.22 5.55
N SER A 212 21.13 6.99 5.95
CA SER A 212 21.14 7.76 7.20
C SER A 212 20.65 6.93 8.38
N SER A 213 21.12 7.29 9.58
CA SER A 213 20.48 6.95 10.85
C SER A 213 19.16 7.70 11.04
N GLY A 214 18.88 8.75 10.26
CA GLY A 214 17.60 9.45 10.24
C GLY A 214 16.42 8.54 9.89
N MET A 215 16.60 7.58 8.97
CA MET A 215 15.58 6.56 8.68
C MET A 215 15.24 5.71 9.92
N LEU A 216 16.22 5.44 10.78
CA LEU A 216 15.99 4.70 12.02
C LEU A 216 15.24 5.57 13.05
N ILE A 217 15.64 6.82 13.21
CA ILE A 217 15.12 7.73 14.24
C ILE A 217 13.69 8.19 13.92
N PHE A 218 13.47 8.65 12.70
CA PHE A 218 12.22 9.34 12.31
C PHE A 218 11.16 8.41 11.73
N PHE A 219 11.55 7.20 11.30
CA PHE A 219 10.63 6.26 10.65
C PHE A 219 10.59 4.91 11.37
N ILE A 220 11.68 4.15 11.36
CA ILE A 220 11.67 2.76 11.86
C ILE A 220 11.45 2.67 13.37
N GLY A 221 12.08 3.54 14.16
CA GLY A 221 12.02 3.52 15.63
C GLY A 221 10.60 3.70 16.16
N PRO A 222 9.88 4.79 15.83
CA PRO A 222 8.50 5.01 16.25
C PRO A 222 7.60 3.84 15.84
N ILE A 223 7.81 3.32 14.63
CA ILE A 223 7.07 2.18 14.12
C ILE A 223 7.32 0.91 14.95
N LEU A 224 8.57 0.58 15.26
CA LEU A 224 8.92 -0.58 16.07
C LEU A 224 8.29 -0.49 17.46
N VAL A 225 8.29 0.69 18.09
CA VAL A 225 7.61 0.91 19.38
C VAL A 225 6.11 0.57 19.25
N LEU A 226 5.44 1.09 18.22
CA LEU A 226 4.03 0.81 17.98
C LEU A 226 3.78 -0.68 17.70
N CYS A 227 4.63 -1.33 16.90
CA CYS A 227 4.57 -2.78 16.64
C CYS A 227 4.67 -3.61 17.92
N ASN A 228 5.61 -3.27 18.81
CA ASN A 228 5.78 -3.99 20.08
C ASN A 228 4.54 -3.87 20.96
N ILE A 229 4.00 -2.66 21.11
CA ILE A 229 2.75 -2.43 21.86
C ILE A 229 1.59 -3.23 21.24
N ASN A 230 1.46 -3.19 19.91
CA ASN A 230 0.42 -3.94 19.19
C ASN A 230 0.58 -5.46 19.31
N GLY A 231 1.81 -5.96 19.30
CA GLY A 231 2.14 -7.38 19.48
C GLY A 231 1.74 -7.89 20.86
N VAL A 232 2.13 -7.18 21.92
CA VAL A 232 1.72 -7.51 23.31
C VAL A 232 0.20 -7.57 23.42
N ILE A 233 -0.47 -6.56 22.88
CA ILE A 233 -1.92 -6.47 22.88
C ILE A 233 -2.58 -7.62 22.10
N LEU A 234 -2.02 -8.00 20.94
CA LEU A 234 -2.51 -9.12 20.14
C LEU A 234 -2.38 -10.43 20.91
N ILE A 235 -1.23 -10.68 21.52
CA ILE A 235 -0.97 -11.86 22.36
C ILE A 235 -2.01 -11.95 23.49
N LEU A 236 -2.22 -10.86 24.23
CA LEU A 236 -3.24 -10.80 25.30
C LEU A 236 -4.66 -11.05 24.77
N THR A 237 -4.97 -10.57 23.57
CA THR A 237 -6.28 -10.79 22.94
C THR A 237 -6.48 -12.25 22.55
N ILE A 238 -5.45 -12.88 21.97
CA ILE A 238 -5.45 -14.31 21.63
C ILE A 238 -5.63 -15.15 22.90
N ILE A 239 -4.89 -14.84 23.97
CA ILE A 239 -5.00 -15.53 25.25
C ILE A 239 -6.42 -15.42 25.81
N ASN A 240 -6.99 -14.21 25.84
CA ASN A 240 -8.34 -13.98 26.33
C ASN A 240 -9.41 -14.68 25.49
N MET A 241 -9.28 -14.64 24.16
CA MET A 241 -10.19 -15.32 23.26
C MET A 241 -10.13 -16.84 23.42
N TRP A 242 -8.93 -17.41 23.53
CA TRP A 242 -8.73 -18.84 23.78
C TRP A 242 -9.27 -19.27 25.15
N LYS A 243 -9.11 -18.42 26.17
CA LYS A 243 -9.71 -18.64 27.49
C LYS A 243 -11.24 -18.63 27.42
N THR A 244 -11.83 -17.72 26.66
CA THR A 244 -13.29 -17.66 26.44
C THR A 244 -13.79 -18.85 25.65
N GLU A 245 -13.11 -19.25 24.57
CA GLU A 245 -13.49 -20.43 23.78
C GLU A 245 -13.42 -21.71 24.62
N ARG A 246 -12.38 -21.87 25.46
CA ARG A 246 -12.28 -22.99 26.40
C ARG A 246 -13.44 -23.01 27.41
N LYS A 247 -13.81 -21.86 27.97
CA LYS A 247 -14.97 -21.76 28.88
C LYS A 247 -16.28 -22.14 28.19
N VAL A 248 -16.50 -21.66 26.96
CA VAL A 248 -17.71 -21.97 26.18
C VAL A 248 -17.77 -23.46 25.81
N LYS A 249 -16.67 -24.06 25.35
CA LYS A 249 -16.59 -25.51 25.05
C LYS A 249 -16.80 -26.38 26.30
N LYS A 250 -16.36 -25.92 27.48
CA LYS A 250 -16.60 -26.61 28.75
C LYS A 250 -18.07 -26.50 29.19
N SER A 251 -18.74 -25.40 28.84
CA SER A 251 -20.15 -25.13 29.20
C SER A 251 -21.16 -25.73 28.21
N ILE A 252 -20.81 -25.87 26.93
CA ILE A 252 -21.71 -26.33 25.86
C ILE A 252 -21.04 -27.52 25.18
N ARG A 253 -21.50 -28.74 25.48
CA ARG A 253 -20.95 -30.04 25.04
C ARG A 253 -21.21 -30.31 23.54
N VAL A 254 -20.90 -29.36 22.65
CA VAL A 254 -21.14 -29.44 21.20
C VAL A 254 -19.84 -29.77 20.45
N LYS A 255 -19.83 -30.93 19.77
CA LYS A 255 -18.89 -31.25 18.68
C LYS A 255 -19.37 -30.55 17.40
N LEU A 256 -18.81 -29.41 17.00
CA LEU A 256 -18.82 -29.01 15.57
C LEU A 256 -17.96 -27.77 15.23
N SER A 257 -17.22 -27.86 14.11
CA SER A 257 -16.85 -26.79 13.15
C SER A 257 -16.12 -25.51 13.63
N SER A 258 -15.84 -25.35 14.93
CA SER A 258 -15.31 -24.11 15.52
C SER A 258 -13.88 -23.75 15.08
N ALA A 259 -12.98 -24.73 14.93
CA ALA A 259 -11.55 -24.46 14.75
C ALA A 259 -11.23 -23.63 13.49
N SER A 260 -11.90 -23.91 12.37
CA SER A 260 -11.70 -23.19 11.10
C SER A 260 -12.25 -21.76 11.15
N GLN A 261 -13.40 -21.54 11.79
CA GLN A 261 -13.95 -20.20 11.98
C GLN A 261 -13.08 -19.37 12.93
N THR A 262 -12.55 -19.98 13.99
CA THR A 262 -11.63 -19.34 14.95
C THR A 262 -10.30 -18.98 14.27
N TYR A 263 -9.70 -19.89 13.51
CA TYR A 263 -8.47 -19.62 12.73
C TYR A 263 -8.65 -18.48 11.73
N LEU A 264 -9.78 -18.44 11.02
CA LEU A 264 -10.08 -17.37 10.05
C LEU A 264 -10.32 -16.01 10.73
N HIS A 265 -10.74 -15.98 12.00
CA HIS A 265 -10.78 -14.74 12.78
C HIS A 265 -9.38 -14.30 13.19
N PHE A 266 -8.52 -15.22 13.65
CA PHE A 266 -7.11 -14.91 13.96
C PHE A 266 -6.34 -14.42 12.74
N LEU A 267 -6.52 -15.07 11.59
CA LEU A 267 -5.92 -14.65 10.33
C LEU A 267 -6.36 -13.22 9.96
N ARG A 268 -7.66 -12.92 10.02
CA ARG A 268 -8.19 -11.58 9.76
C ARG A 268 -7.61 -10.54 10.70
N ILE A 269 -7.53 -10.85 12.00
CA ILE A 269 -6.97 -9.96 13.01
C ILE A 269 -5.47 -9.74 12.77
N GLY A 270 -4.69 -10.79 12.52
CA GLY A 270 -3.26 -10.69 12.23
C GLY A 270 -2.93 -9.84 11.00
N VAL A 271 -3.71 -10.01 9.92
CA VAL A 271 -3.61 -9.19 8.70
C VAL A 271 -3.90 -7.71 9.00
N MET A 272 -4.87 -7.42 9.88
CA MET A 272 -5.23 -6.04 10.25
C MET A 272 -4.29 -5.39 11.28
N MET A 273 -3.53 -6.17 12.06
CA MET A 273 -2.83 -5.69 13.25
C MET A 273 -1.34 -5.35 13.07
N GLY A 274 -0.79 -5.45 11.85
CA GLY A 274 0.53 -4.89 11.54
C GLY A 274 1.70 -5.88 11.50
N VAL A 275 1.43 -7.18 11.34
CA VAL A 275 2.50 -8.18 11.14
C VAL A 275 3.26 -7.95 9.83
N THR A 276 2.56 -7.55 8.77
CA THR A 276 3.16 -7.26 7.44
C THR A 276 4.22 -6.17 7.52
N TRP A 277 3.95 -5.16 8.33
CA TRP A 277 4.82 -4.03 8.57
C TRP A 277 6.11 -4.38 9.30
N ILE A 278 6.05 -5.30 10.27
CA ILE A 278 7.26 -5.79 10.93
C ILE A 278 8.16 -6.42 9.87
N LEU A 279 7.60 -7.28 9.02
CA LEU A 279 8.33 -7.99 7.98
C LEU A 279 8.90 -7.05 6.90
N ASP A 280 8.25 -5.93 6.63
CA ASP A 280 8.75 -4.90 5.69
C ASP A 280 9.96 -4.12 6.24
N ILE A 281 10.12 -4.07 7.56
CA ILE A 281 11.21 -3.34 8.24
C ILE A 281 12.45 -4.21 8.46
N VAL A 282 12.27 -5.52 8.66
CA VAL A 282 13.37 -6.47 8.86
C VAL A 282 14.50 -6.33 7.81
N PRO A 283 14.25 -6.13 6.50
CA PRO A 283 15.30 -5.91 5.50
C PRO A 283 16.30 -4.79 5.83
N TYR A 284 15.88 -3.78 6.58
CA TYR A 284 16.75 -2.67 6.99
C TYR A 284 17.92 -3.16 7.86
N PHE A 285 17.68 -4.11 8.76
CA PHE A 285 18.67 -4.60 9.72
C PHE A 285 19.62 -5.64 9.14
N PHE A 286 19.21 -6.35 8.09
CA PHE A 286 19.94 -7.49 7.53
C PHE A 286 20.56 -7.20 6.16
N ARG A 287 20.97 -5.95 5.92
CA ARG A 287 21.53 -5.52 4.63
C ARG A 287 22.79 -6.28 4.19
N GLY A 288 23.55 -6.83 5.14
CA GLY A 288 24.80 -7.56 4.87
C GLY A 288 24.63 -9.04 4.53
N ASN A 289 23.42 -9.60 4.56
CA ASN A 289 23.20 -11.04 4.36
C ASN A 289 22.31 -11.31 3.15
N ALA A 290 22.94 -11.73 2.04
CA ALA A 290 22.26 -11.95 0.76
C ALA A 290 21.16 -13.02 0.82
N LEU A 291 21.37 -14.12 1.54
CA LEU A 291 20.39 -15.20 1.68
C LEU A 291 19.16 -14.72 2.44
N LEU A 292 19.37 -14.00 3.54
CA LEU A 292 18.28 -13.47 4.34
C LEU A 292 17.50 -12.38 3.57
N GLN A 293 18.20 -11.55 2.80
CA GLN A 293 17.54 -10.60 1.91
C GLN A 293 16.63 -11.28 0.89
N GLN A 294 17.08 -12.38 0.25
CA GLN A 294 16.26 -13.15 -0.68
C GLN A 294 14.95 -13.66 -0.05
N VAL A 295 15.02 -14.22 1.16
CA VAL A 295 13.81 -14.67 1.88
C VAL A 295 12.88 -13.50 2.21
N LEU A 296 13.45 -12.35 2.59
CA LEU A 296 12.67 -11.16 2.94
C LEU A 296 11.95 -10.50 1.75
N TRP A 297 12.36 -10.77 0.50
CA TRP A 297 11.59 -10.34 -0.67
C TRP A 297 10.19 -10.94 -0.70
N ILE A 298 10.01 -12.17 -0.20
CA ILE A 298 8.68 -12.81 -0.12
C ILE A 298 7.75 -11.99 0.80
N ALA A 299 8.28 -11.56 1.94
CA ALA A 299 7.56 -10.70 2.88
C ALA A 299 7.21 -9.34 2.26
N TYR A 300 8.14 -8.74 1.52
CA TYR A 300 7.91 -7.49 0.79
C TYR A 300 6.76 -7.65 -0.23
N TYR A 301 6.79 -8.69 -1.07
CA TYR A 301 5.70 -8.94 -2.03
C TYR A 301 4.35 -9.22 -1.33
N TYR A 302 4.37 -9.90 -0.19
CA TYR A 302 3.17 -10.10 0.61
C TYR A 302 2.60 -8.77 1.10
N HIS A 303 3.45 -7.85 1.58
CA HIS A 303 3.03 -6.51 2.00
C HIS A 303 2.41 -5.71 0.85
N LEU A 304 3.01 -5.73 -0.35
CA LEU A 304 2.43 -5.10 -1.55
C LEU A 304 1.07 -5.71 -1.93
N SER A 305 0.84 -6.98 -1.62
CA SER A 305 -0.40 -7.71 -1.95
C SER A 305 -1.52 -7.53 -0.92
N LEU A 306 -1.31 -6.73 0.13
CA LEU A 306 -2.20 -6.66 1.30
C LEU A 306 -3.67 -6.36 0.94
N GLY A 307 -3.92 -5.50 -0.06
CA GLY A 307 -5.27 -5.20 -0.52
C GLY A 307 -5.98 -6.38 -1.17
N ILE A 308 -5.24 -7.25 -1.88
CA ILE A 308 -5.78 -8.50 -2.43
C ILE A 308 -6.20 -9.42 -1.28
N VAL A 309 -5.33 -9.58 -0.27
CA VAL A 309 -5.60 -10.42 0.91
C VAL A 309 -6.84 -9.92 1.66
N ILE A 310 -6.95 -8.61 1.89
CA ILE A 310 -8.12 -7.99 2.53
C ILE A 310 -9.38 -8.29 1.73
N PHE A 311 -9.37 -8.07 0.41
CA PHE A 311 -10.53 -8.32 -0.44
C PHE A 311 -11.00 -9.77 -0.36
N VAL A 312 -10.07 -10.73 -0.45
CA VAL A 312 -10.39 -12.17 -0.34
C VAL A 312 -10.99 -12.51 1.03
N LEU A 313 -10.39 -12.03 2.13
CA LEU A 313 -10.82 -12.39 3.48
C LEU A 313 -12.14 -11.75 3.91
N PHE A 314 -12.46 -10.55 3.42
CA PHE A 314 -13.58 -9.74 3.90
C PHE A 314 -14.73 -9.60 2.89
N VAL A 315 -14.43 -9.50 1.59
CA VAL A 315 -15.43 -9.35 0.53
C VAL A 315 -15.86 -10.71 -0.02
N LEU A 316 -14.92 -11.57 -0.40
CA LEU A 316 -15.22 -12.86 -1.02
C LEU A 316 -15.78 -13.93 -0.07
N LYS A 317 -16.01 -13.58 1.20
CA LYS A 317 -16.70 -14.48 2.14
C LYS A 317 -18.13 -14.72 1.67
N ARG A 318 -18.55 -15.99 1.65
CA ARG A 318 -19.92 -16.44 1.27
C ARG A 318 -21.07 -15.64 1.90
N ARG A 319 -20.89 -15.08 3.10
CA ARG A 319 -21.92 -14.25 3.78
C ARG A 319 -22.02 -12.86 3.14
N THR A 320 -20.89 -12.18 2.93
CA THR A 320 -20.82 -10.85 2.32
C THR A 320 -21.34 -10.90 0.88
N LEU A 321 -20.88 -11.87 0.09
CA LEU A 321 -21.34 -12.07 -1.28
C LEU A 321 -22.85 -12.34 -1.37
N ARG A 322 -23.42 -13.17 -0.48
CA ARG A 322 -24.88 -13.42 -0.45
C ARG A 322 -25.67 -12.16 -0.15
N ILE A 323 -25.21 -11.33 0.78
CA ILE A 323 -25.87 -10.06 1.12
C ILE A 323 -25.78 -9.08 -0.07
N LEU A 324 -24.61 -8.99 -0.70
CA LEU A 324 -24.38 -8.15 -1.87
C LEU A 324 -25.28 -8.57 -3.05
N MET A 325 -25.32 -9.86 -3.39
CA MET A 325 -26.17 -10.38 -4.46
C MET A 325 -27.66 -10.14 -4.20
N LYS A 326 -28.13 -10.32 -2.96
CA LYS A 326 -29.52 -10.02 -2.60
C LYS A 326 -29.84 -8.54 -2.83
N ARG A 327 -28.95 -7.64 -2.44
CA ARG A 327 -29.13 -6.19 -2.64
C ARG A 327 -29.11 -5.82 -4.12
N LEU A 328 -28.13 -6.30 -4.88
CA LEU A 328 -28.04 -6.05 -6.32
C LEU A 328 -29.26 -6.57 -7.09
N ARG A 329 -29.88 -7.68 -6.64
CA ARG A 329 -31.18 -8.13 -7.17
C ARG A 329 -32.31 -7.16 -6.84
N VAL A 330 -32.41 -6.68 -5.60
CA VAL A 330 -33.46 -5.72 -5.20
C VAL A 330 -33.31 -4.41 -5.97
N THR A 331 -32.10 -3.83 -6.07
CA THR A 331 -31.86 -2.59 -6.83
C THR A 331 -32.12 -2.74 -8.33
N ARG A 332 -32.11 -3.96 -8.87
CA ARG A 332 -32.45 -4.24 -10.28
C ARG A 332 -33.96 -4.43 -10.51
N ILE A 333 -34.73 -4.71 -9.44
CA ILE A 333 -36.19 -4.86 -9.48
C ILE A 333 -36.90 -3.51 -9.16
N SER A 334 -36.27 -2.65 -8.34
CA SER A 334 -36.80 -1.31 -8.01
C SER A 334 -37.01 -0.34 -9.19
N PRO A 335 -36.23 -0.33 -10.29
CA PRO A 335 -36.46 0.61 -11.40
C PRO A 335 -37.60 0.16 -12.35
N LEU A 336 -38.34 -0.90 -12.02
CA LEU A 336 -39.43 -1.46 -12.83
C LEU A 336 -40.82 -1.29 -12.20
N ILE A 337 -40.94 -0.60 -11.06
CA ILE A 337 -42.23 -0.41 -10.35
C ILE A 337 -42.67 1.08 -10.33
N ASP A 338 -41.84 2.00 -10.83
CA ASP A 338 -42.22 3.41 -11.03
C ASP A 338 -42.53 3.69 -12.51
N VAL A 339 -43.61 3.09 -13.05
CA VAL A 339 -44.32 3.56 -14.26
C VAL A 339 -45.81 3.32 -14.09
#